data_AF-A0A950UEQ5-F1
#
_entry.id   AF-A0A950UEQ5-F1
#
_cell.length_a   1.000
_cell.length_b   1.000
_cell.length_c   1.000
_cell.angle_alpha   90.00
_cell.angle_beta   90.00
_cell.angle_gamma   90.00
#
_symmetry.space_group_name_H-M   'P 1'
#
loop_
_entity.id
_entity.type
_entity.pdbx_description
1 polymer ?
#
loop_
_entity_poly.entity_id
_entity_poly.type
_entity_poly.pdbx_seq_one_letter_code
_entity_poly.pdbx_strand_id
1 'polypeptide(L)'
;MAGIPMHRGLGPHSRGTGGRIRGLGSIAAPETFGHGGVGSSYCWADPTSGVSFAYLTNFVQPDPWHSARLDRISNLVHAAIEV
;
A
#
# COMPACT_ATOMS: atom_id res chain seq x y z
N MET A 1 -9.35 2.38 10.56
CA MET A 1 -10.00 1.13 10.09
C MET A 1 -9.70 0.04 11.11
N ALA A 2 -10.69 -0.40 11.87
CA ALA A 2 -10.58 -1.57 12.75
C ALA A 2 -11.17 -2.80 12.05
N GLY A 3 -10.71 -4.01 12.40
CA GLY A 3 -11.30 -5.27 11.92
C GLY A 3 -10.80 -5.79 10.56
N ILE A 4 -9.76 -5.19 9.97
CA ILE A 4 -9.13 -5.71 8.74
C ILE A 4 -7.99 -6.67 9.12
N PRO A 5 -7.99 -7.93 8.66
CA PRO A 5 -6.87 -8.85 8.85
C PRO A 5 -5.56 -8.26 8.31
N MET A 6 -4.48 -8.33 9.08
CA MET A 6 -3.15 -7.88 8.66
C MET A 6 -2.19 -9.06 8.56
N HIS A 7 -1.50 -9.17 7.42
CA HIS A 7 -0.37 -10.06 7.25
C HIS A 7 0.91 -9.28 7.57
N ARG A 8 1.66 -9.69 8.60
CA ARG A 8 2.88 -9.00 9.04
C ARG A 8 4.11 -9.86 8.76
N GLY A 9 5.15 -9.23 8.22
CA GLY A 9 6.51 -9.77 8.18
C GLY A 9 7.36 -9.24 9.33
N LEU A 10 8.68 -9.39 9.20
CA LEU A 10 9.67 -8.84 10.13
C LEU A 10 9.89 -7.33 9.86
N GLY A 11 8.88 -6.52 10.18
CA GLY A 11 8.89 -5.07 9.97
C GLY A 11 7.76 -4.58 9.05
N PRO A 12 7.83 -4.81 7.72
CA PRO A 12 6.77 -4.41 6.80
C PRO A 12 5.52 -5.28 6.98
N HIS A 13 4.40 -4.76 6.52
CA HIS A 13 3.19 -5.57 6.32
C HIS A 13 3.09 -6.00 4.86
N SER A 14 2.49 -7.17 4.63
CA SER A 14 2.25 -7.72 3.29
C SER A 14 0.80 -7.48 2.87
N ARG A 15 0.56 -7.38 1.55
CA ARG A 15 -0.77 -7.18 0.96
C ARG A 15 -1.68 -8.38 1.15
N GLY A 16 -1.13 -9.59 1.22
CA GLY A 16 -1.86 -10.81 1.51
C GLY A 16 -3.02 -11.10 0.57
N THR A 17 -3.93 -11.97 0.99
CA THR A 17 -5.02 -12.46 0.13
C THR A 17 -6.37 -11.81 0.43
N GLY A 18 -6.43 -10.92 1.43
CA GLY A 18 -7.64 -10.19 1.80
C GLY A 18 -8.04 -9.10 0.78
N GLY A 19 -9.33 -8.74 0.77
CA GLY A 19 -9.88 -7.79 -0.21
C GLY A 19 -9.41 -6.34 -0.05
N ARG A 20 -8.93 -5.93 1.13
CA ARG A 20 -8.36 -4.60 1.38
C ARG A 20 -7.25 -4.66 2.41
N ILE A 21 -6.06 -4.19 2.05
CA ILE A 21 -4.96 -3.97 2.97
C ILE A 21 -4.44 -2.54 2.82
N ARG A 22 -4.12 -1.91 3.95
CA ARG A 22 -3.78 -0.48 4.05
C ARG A 22 -2.70 -0.15 3.00
N GLY A 23 -2.99 0.79 2.09
CA GLY A 23 -2.01 1.51 1.28
C GLY A 23 -1.18 0.73 0.26
N LEU A 24 -1.25 -0.60 0.19
CA LEU A 24 -0.49 -1.41 -0.77
C LEU A 24 -1.18 -1.59 -2.13
N GLY A 25 -2.45 -1.19 -2.24
CA GLY A 25 -3.29 -1.42 -3.43
C GLY A 25 -4.06 -2.73 -3.33
N SER A 26 -5.33 -2.70 -3.72
CA SER A 26 -6.25 -3.84 -3.70
C SER A 26 -5.99 -4.86 -4.82
N ILE A 27 -5.33 -4.44 -5.89
CA ILE A 27 -5.01 -5.29 -7.06
C ILE A 27 -3.55 -5.79 -7.09
N ALA A 28 -2.75 -5.43 -6.10
CA ALA A 28 -1.34 -5.84 -5.99
C ALA A 28 -1.20 -7.37 -5.83
N ALA A 29 -0.02 -7.95 -6.02
CA ALA A 29 0.18 -9.36 -5.68
C ALA A 29 0.14 -9.59 -4.15
N PRO A 30 -0.26 -10.78 -3.66
CA PRO A 30 -0.28 -11.10 -2.23
C PRO A 30 1.05 -10.87 -1.50
N GLU A 31 2.17 -11.10 -2.19
CA GLU A 31 3.54 -10.94 -1.70
C GLU A 31 4.04 -9.49 -1.67
N THR A 32 3.31 -8.53 -2.26
CA THR A 32 3.66 -7.10 -2.16
C THR A 32 3.77 -6.72 -0.68
N PHE A 33 4.85 -6.04 -0.31
CA PHE A 33 5.12 -5.64 1.08
C PHE A 33 5.55 -4.19 1.18
N GLY A 34 5.27 -3.56 2.31
CA GLY A 34 5.60 -2.15 2.51
C GLY A 34 5.26 -1.62 3.89
N HIS A 35 5.37 -0.30 4.02
CA HIS A 35 5.07 0.40 5.26
C HIS A 35 4.63 1.84 4.98
N GLY A 36 3.67 2.31 5.78
CA GLY A 36 3.25 3.70 5.77
C GLY A 36 3.97 4.56 6.80
N GLY A 37 4.26 5.80 6.44
CA GLY A 37 4.52 6.86 7.40
C GLY A 37 3.21 7.47 7.89
N VAL A 38 3.29 8.25 8.97
CA VAL A 38 2.11 8.87 9.59
C VAL A 38 1.53 9.95 8.67
N GLY A 39 0.45 9.62 7.96
CA GLY A 39 -0.38 10.59 7.23
C GLY A 39 0.23 11.18 5.95
N SER A 40 1.55 11.09 5.73
CA SER A 40 2.27 11.85 4.69
C SER A 40 3.02 11.00 3.66
N SER A 41 3.44 9.78 4.01
CA SER A 41 4.30 8.95 3.16
C SER A 41 3.88 7.48 3.13
N TYR A 42 4.33 6.80 2.08
CA TYR A 42 4.13 5.37 1.92
C TYR A 42 5.16 4.79 0.95
N CYS A 43 5.63 3.57 1.20
CA CYS A 43 6.44 2.83 0.22
C CYS A 43 6.09 1.34 0.23
N TRP A 44 6.28 0.70 -0.91
CA TRP A 44 6.12 -0.74 -1.07
C TRP A 44 6.97 -1.28 -2.22
N ALA A 45 7.20 -2.58 -2.19
CA ALA A 45 7.81 -3.36 -3.27
C ALA A 45 6.89 -4.51 -3.63
N ASP A 46 6.75 -4.77 -4.93
CA ASP A 46 6.00 -5.90 -5.49
C ASP A 46 6.96 -6.85 -6.23
N PRO A 47 7.42 -7.94 -5.60
CA PRO A 47 8.36 -8.87 -6.21
C PRO A 47 7.82 -9.56 -7.47
N THR A 48 6.49 -9.70 -7.60
CA THR A 48 5.86 -10.37 -8.74
C THR A 48 6.03 -9.59 -10.03
N SER A 49 5.86 -8.27 -9.97
CA SER A 49 6.08 -7.37 -11.10
C SER A 49 7.52 -6.86 -11.19
N GLY A 50 8.31 -6.96 -10.12
CA GLY A 50 9.63 -6.36 -10.02
C GLY A 50 9.62 -4.84 -9.77
N VAL A 51 8.44 -4.25 -9.54
CA VAL A 51 8.27 -2.81 -9.35
C VAL A 51 8.34 -2.44 -7.86
N SER A 52 8.94 -1.29 -7.57
CA SER A 52 8.88 -0.65 -6.25
C SER A 52 8.37 0.77 -6.36
N PHE A 53 7.69 1.25 -5.32
CA PHE A 53 7.04 2.55 -5.31
C PHE A 53 7.27 3.29 -3.99
N ALA A 54 7.45 4.61 -4.08
CA ALA A 54 7.50 5.51 -2.94
C ALA A 54 6.66 6.76 -3.20
N TYR A 55 5.83 7.12 -2.24
CA TYR A 55 5.02 8.32 -2.21
C TYR A 55 5.40 9.18 -1.02
N LEU A 56 5.81 10.42 -1.28
CA LEU A 56 6.28 11.37 -0.29
C LEU A 56 5.56 12.70 -0.49
N THR A 57 4.93 13.21 0.56
CA THR A 57 4.31 14.54 0.57
C THR A 57 4.68 15.31 1.82
N ASN A 58 4.56 16.64 1.75
CA ASN A 58 4.89 17.55 2.86
C ASN A 58 3.71 17.81 3.81
N PHE A 59 2.56 17.15 3.62
CA PHE A 59 1.37 17.37 4.45
C PHE A 59 0.79 16.06 4.99
N VAL A 60 0.70 15.98 6.32
CA VAL A 60 0.02 14.89 7.04
C VAL A 60 -1.48 15.04 6.85
N GLN A 61 -2.11 14.05 6.22
CA GLN A 61 -3.57 13.98 6.15
C GLN A 61 -4.13 13.06 7.24
N PRO A 62 -5.23 13.44 7.92
CA PRO A 62 -5.92 12.54 8.81
C PRO A 62 -6.69 11.46 8.03
N ASP A 63 -6.99 10.35 8.70
CA ASP A 63 -7.99 9.41 8.19
C ASP A 63 -9.39 10.06 8.20
N PRO A 64 -10.26 9.74 7.21
CA PRO A 64 -10.12 8.69 6.21
C PRO A 64 -9.33 9.10 4.95
N TRP A 65 -9.00 10.39 4.80
CA TRP A 65 -8.42 10.94 3.56
C TRP A 65 -7.04 10.37 3.24
N HIS A 66 -6.19 10.20 4.25
CA HIS A 66 -4.89 9.53 4.07
C HIS A 66 -5.04 8.12 3.49
N SER A 67 -5.88 7.28 4.12
CA SER A 67 -6.12 5.91 3.66
C SER A 67 -6.74 5.86 2.26
N ALA A 68 -7.74 6.71 1.98
CA ALA A 68 -8.40 6.76 0.68
C ALA A 68 -7.45 7.18 -0.45
N ARG A 69 -6.62 8.20 -0.20
CA ARG A 69 -5.62 8.68 -1.15
C ARG A 69 -4.59 7.61 -1.47
N LEU A 70 -4.04 6.93 -0.46
CA LEU A 70 -3.03 5.91 -0.68
C LEU A 70 -3.58 4.67 -1.39
N ASP A 71 -4.79 4.25 -1.07
CA ASP A 71 -5.45 3.17 -1.80
C ASP A 71 -5.62 3.52 -3.28
N ARG A 72 -6.07 4.75 -3.58
CA ARG A 72 -6.22 5.21 -4.96
C ARG A 72 -4.89 5.30 -5.70
N ILE A 73 -3.87 5.91 -5.10
CA ILE A 73 -2.55 6.10 -5.72
C ILE A 73 -1.88 4.75 -5.97
N SER A 74 -1.83 3.88 -4.96
CA SER A 74 -1.19 2.56 -5.12
C SER A 74 -1.91 1.72 -6.19
N ASN A 75 -3.25 1.75 -6.24
CA ASN A 75 -3.99 1.06 -7.31
C ASN A 75 -3.73 1.64 -8.70
N LEU A 76 -3.56 2.96 -8.84
CA LEU A 76 -3.19 3.56 -10.12
C LEU A 76 -1.79 3.15 -10.55
N VAL A 77 -0.83 3.05 -9.63
CA VAL A 77 0.52 2.56 -9.92
C VAL A 77 0.48 1.12 -10.39
N HIS A 78 -0.20 0.23 -9.67
CA HIS A 78 -0.35 -1.18 -10.07
C HIS A 78 -1.04 -1.34 -11.42
N ALA A 79 -2.08 -0.54 -11.70
CA ALA A 79 -2.78 -0.58 -12.98
C ALA A 79 -1.93 -0.08 -14.17
N ALA A 80 -0.82 0.63 -13.90
CA ALA A 80 0.09 1.14 -14.92
C ALA A 80 1.28 0.21 -15.19
N ILE A 81 1.40 -0.91 -14.48
CA ILE A 81 2.43 -1.91 -14.74
C ILE A 81 2.05 -2.67 -16.01
N GLU A 82 2.84 -2.49 -17.08
CA GLU A 82 2.74 -3.33 -18.28
C GLU A 82 3.30 -4.72 -17.98
N VAL A 83 2.59 -5.75 -18.41
CA VAL A 83 2.92 -7.16 -18.21
C VAL A 83 3.36 -7.77 -19.54
#